data_AF-A0A358SRH6-F1
#
_entry.id   AF-A0A358SRH6-F1
#
_cell.length_a   1.000
_cell.length_b   1.000
_cell.length_c   1.000
_cell.angle_alpha   90.00
_cell.angle_beta   90.00
_cell.angle_gamma   90.00
#
_symmetry.space_group_name_H-M   'P 1'
#
loop_
_entity.id
_entity.type
_entity.pdbx_description
1 polymer ?
#
loop_
_entity_poly.entity_id
_entity_poly.type
_entity_poly.pdbx_seq_one_letter_code
_entity_poly.pdbx_strand_id
1 'polypeptide(L)'
;MFDAPRELVYRAFTDPGQLAQWFGPAGCSVPRDSIEIDARPGGHLRFVMTAPDVRSPVDATFTDVVENELLAGEMEAAGVPGVAGRCACT
;
A
#
# COMPACT_ATOMS: atom_id res chain seq x y z
N MET A 1 8.98 9.47 -14.94
CA MET A 1 9.40 8.23 -15.63
C MET A 1 10.60 7.68 -14.88
N PHE A 2 10.59 6.41 -14.50
CA PHE A 2 11.70 5.76 -13.79
C PHE A 2 12.59 5.00 -14.77
N ASP A 3 13.90 5.01 -14.55
CA ASP A 3 14.87 4.19 -15.29
C ASP A 3 14.98 2.80 -14.64
N ALA A 4 13.89 2.03 -14.70
CA ALA A 4 13.81 0.70 -14.11
C ALA A 4 12.87 -0.20 -14.92
N PRO A 5 13.13 -1.52 -15.00
CA PRO A 5 12.18 -2.47 -15.59
C PRO A 5 10.84 -2.46 -14.86
N ARG A 6 9.73 -2.64 -15.60
CA ARG A 6 8.37 -2.68 -15.02
C ARG A 6 8.23 -3.74 -13.92
N GLU A 7 8.90 -4.88 -14.07
CA GLU A 7 8.91 -5.95 -13.06
C GLU A 7 9.45 -5.46 -11.71
N LEU A 8 10.51 -4.65 -11.72
CA LEU A 8 11.09 -4.13 -10.48
C LEU A 8 10.15 -3.15 -9.81
N VAL A 9 9.52 -2.27 -10.59
CA VAL A 9 8.50 -1.34 -10.09
C VAL A 9 7.32 -2.11 -9.50
N TYR A 10 6.84 -3.13 -10.19
CA TYR A 10 5.73 -3.96 -9.71
C TYR A 10 6.07 -4.69 -8.40
N ARG A 11 7.28 -5.25 -8.28
CA ARG A 11 7.77 -5.86 -7.04
C ARG A 11 7.87 -4.86 -5.90
N ALA A 12 8.16 -3.58 -6.16
CA ALA A 12 8.21 -2.57 -5.10
C ALA A 12 6.86 -2.38 -4.38
N PHE A 13 5.74 -2.70 -5.03
CA PHE A 13 4.39 -2.64 -4.46
C PHE A 13 3.85 -3.99 -3.98
N THR A 14 4.40 -5.11 -4.47
CA THR A 14 3.87 -6.46 -4.20
C THR A 14 4.77 -7.29 -3.28
N ASP A 15 6.01 -6.88 -3.08
CA ASP A 15 6.90 -7.44 -2.07
C ASP A 15 6.81 -6.63 -0.76
N PRO A 16 6.39 -7.24 0.36
CA PRO A 16 6.28 -6.54 1.62
C PRO A 16 7.62 -5.95 2.13
N GLY A 17 8.74 -6.62 1.83
CA GLY A 17 10.06 -6.17 2.24
C GLY A 17 10.50 -4.92 1.49
N GLN A 18 10.15 -4.79 0.22
CA GLN A 18 10.39 -3.59 -0.58
C GLN A 18 9.43 -2.47 -0.18
N LEU A 19 8.13 -2.75 -0.04
CA LEU A 19 7.13 -1.75 0.32
C LEU A 19 7.49 -1.04 1.64
N ALA A 20 7.93 -1.79 2.65
CA ALA A 20 8.33 -1.27 3.96
C ALA A 20 9.46 -0.22 3.92
N GLN A 21 10.29 -0.22 2.86
CA GLN A 21 11.46 0.65 2.80
C GLN A 21 11.13 2.08 2.42
N TRP A 22 9.99 2.32 1.77
CA TRP A 22 9.73 3.62 1.13
C TRP A 22 8.26 4.05 1.15
N PHE A 23 7.32 3.15 1.48
CA PHE A 23 5.90 3.46 1.39
C PHE A 23 5.41 4.32 2.57
N GLY A 24 4.56 5.31 2.26
CA GLY A 24 4.02 6.28 3.20
C GLY A 24 4.60 7.69 3.02
N PRO A 25 3.92 8.73 3.56
CA PRO A 25 4.42 10.10 3.51
C PRO A 25 5.64 10.28 4.42
N ALA A 26 6.43 11.33 4.17
CA ALA A 26 7.60 11.65 4.98
C ALA A 26 7.25 11.80 6.48
N GLY A 27 8.01 11.14 7.34
CA GLY A 27 7.75 11.11 8.79
C GLY A 27 6.84 9.96 9.26
N CYS A 28 6.25 9.21 8.32
CA CYS A 28 5.59 7.94 8.60
C CYS A 28 6.49 6.76 8.21
N SER A 29 6.25 5.61 8.82
CA SER A 29 6.83 4.33 8.43
C SER A 29 5.77 3.24 8.39
N VAL A 30 5.99 2.23 7.55
CA VAL A 30 5.16 1.03 7.47
C VAL A 30 6.02 -0.16 7.89
N PRO A 31 5.92 -0.65 9.14
CA PRO A 31 6.72 -1.79 9.59
C PRO A 31 6.44 -3.02 8.75
N ARG A 32 7.49 -3.71 8.28
CA ARG A 32 7.35 -4.89 7.41
C ARG A 32 6.35 -5.89 7.97
N ASP A 33 6.43 -6.19 9.27
CA ASP A 33 5.62 -7.25 9.90
C ASP A 33 4.13 -6.93 9.92
N SER A 34 3.75 -5.68 9.66
CA SER A 34 2.35 -5.27 9.51
C SER A 34 1.81 -5.48 8.09
N ILE A 35 2.68 -5.70 7.10
CA ILE A 35 2.33 -5.71 5.69
C ILE A 35 1.91 -7.12 5.25
N GLU A 36 0.69 -7.23 4.76
CA GLU A 36 0.11 -8.41 4.14
C GLU A 36 -0.36 -8.05 2.72
N ILE A 37 0.03 -8.86 1.73
CA ILE A 37 -0.25 -8.59 0.32
C ILE A 37 -0.73 -9.87 -0.36
N ASP A 38 -1.88 -9.80 -1.02
CA ASP A 38 -2.43 -10.80 -1.93
C ASP A 38 -2.75 -10.10 -3.26
N ALA A 39 -1.74 -9.99 -4.15
CA ALA A 39 -1.79 -9.20 -5.37
C ALA A 39 -2.53 -9.93 -6.51
N ARG A 40 -3.85 -10.08 -6.35
CA ARG A 40 -4.77 -10.63 -7.36
C ARG A 40 -6.10 -9.87 -7.31
N PRO A 41 -6.94 -9.92 -8.36
CA PRO A 41 -8.27 -9.33 -8.29
C PRO A 41 -9.08 -9.93 -7.13
N GLY A 42 -9.63 -9.07 -6.27
CA GLY A 42 -10.31 -9.43 -5.03
C GLY A 42 -9.38 -9.80 -3.85
N GLY A 43 -8.07 -9.72 -4.03
CA GLY A 43 -7.09 -9.83 -2.94
C GLY A 43 -6.91 -8.50 -2.21
N HIS A 44 -5.97 -8.44 -1.28
CA HIS A 44 -5.81 -7.31 -0.36
C HIS A 44 -4.38 -6.81 -0.22
N LEU A 45 -4.26 -5.54 0.17
CA LEU A 45 -3.04 -4.93 0.68
C LEU A 45 -3.40 -4.32 2.05
N ARG A 46 -2.89 -4.95 3.12
CA ARG A 46 -3.09 -4.50 4.49
C ARG A 46 -1.78 -4.08 5.11
N PHE A 47 -1.77 -2.98 5.83
CA PHE A 47 -0.59 -2.54 6.56
C PHE A 47 -0.96 -1.56 7.68
N VAL A 48 -0.03 -1.31 8.60
CA VAL A 48 -0.19 -0.29 9.63
C VAL A 48 0.79 0.84 9.38
N MET A 49 0.26 2.02 9.06
CA MET A 49 1.07 3.24 8.99
C MET A 49 1.32 3.76 10.40
N THR A 50 2.60 4.02 10.72
CA THR A 50 3.06 4.48 12.03
C THR A 50 3.72 5.85 11.90
N ALA A 51 3.25 6.81 12.68
CA ALA A 51 3.87 8.11 12.95
C ALA A 51 4.15 8.24 14.46
N PRO A 52 4.89 9.26 14.95
CA PRO A 52 5.27 9.36 16.36
C PRO A 52 4.12 9.15 17.37
N ASP A 53 2.93 9.70 17.07
CA ASP A 53 1.77 9.65 17.98
C ASP A 53 0.55 8.91 17.39
N VAL A 54 0.65 8.39 16.16
CA VAL A 54 -0.49 7.83 15.43
C VAL A 54 -0.14 6.48 14.84
N ARG A 55 -1.06 5.51 15.01
CA ARG A 55 -1.04 4.23 14.31
C ARG A 55 -2.37 4.10 13.57
N SER A 56 -2.28 3.99 12.25
CA SER A 56 -3.44 3.93 11.37
C SER A 56 -3.37 2.62 10.57
N PRO A 57 -4.23 1.64 10.86
CA PRO A 57 -4.36 0.48 10.01
C PRO A 57 -5.02 0.90 8.69
N VAL A 58 -4.50 0.33 7.61
CA VAL A 58 -4.97 0.54 6.25
C VAL A 58 -5.35 -0.82 5.68
N ASP A 59 -6.54 -0.89 5.09
CA ASP A 59 -7.04 -2.05 4.36
C ASP A 59 -7.35 -1.59 2.94
N ALA A 60 -6.76 -2.26 1.96
CA ALA A 60 -7.05 -2.05 0.56
C ALA A 60 -7.45 -3.35 -0.12
N THR A 61 -8.39 -3.28 -1.03
CA THR A 61 -8.81 -4.40 -1.89
C THR A 61 -8.40 -4.11 -3.32
N PHE A 62 -7.71 -5.04 -3.96
CA PHE A 62 -7.36 -4.95 -5.37
C PHE A 62 -8.59 -5.24 -6.23
N THR A 63 -8.98 -4.30 -7.10
CA THR A 63 -10.08 -4.50 -8.05
C THR A 63 -9.59 -5.16 -9.33
N ASP A 64 -8.45 -4.72 -9.84
CA ASP A 64 -7.86 -5.19 -11.10
C ASP A 64 -6.35 -5.33 -10.95
N VAL A 65 -5.81 -6.45 -11.41
CA VAL A 65 -4.38 -6.74 -11.36
C VAL A 65 -3.95 -7.35 -12.69
N VAL A 66 -2.95 -6.73 -13.30
CA VAL A 66 -2.22 -7.28 -14.45
C VAL A 66 -0.75 -7.30 -14.06
N GLU A 67 -0.16 -8.49 -13.99
CA GLU A 67 1.20 -8.67 -13.53
C GLU A 67 2.18 -7.78 -14.32
N ASN A 68 3.04 -7.05 -13.61
CA ASN A 68 4.03 -6.12 -14.17
C ASN A 68 3.44 -4.94 -14.98
N GLU A 69 2.15 -4.67 -14.84
CA GLU A 69 1.45 -3.67 -15.65
C GLU A 69 0.47 -2.81 -14.84
N LEU A 70 -0.38 -3.41 -14.02
CA LEU A 70 -1.47 -2.72 -13.32
C LEU A 70 -1.71 -3.31 -11.93
N LEU A 71 -1.83 -2.41 -10.95
CA LEU A 71 -2.37 -2.67 -9.63
C LEU A 71 -3.41 -1.58 -9.36
N ALA A 72 -4.69 -1.92 -9.45
CA ALA A 72 -5.78 -1.01 -9.12
C ALA A 72 -6.53 -1.54 -7.90
N GLY A 73 -6.96 -0.64 -7.03
CA GLY A 73 -7.65 -1.01 -5.82
C GLY A 73 -8.27 0.17 -5.10
N GLU A 74 -9.12 -0.15 -4.15
CA GLU A 74 -9.72 0.81 -3.24
C GLU A 74 -9.06 0.67 -1.88
N MET A 75 -8.74 1.80 -1.25
CA MET A 75 -8.02 1.83 0.02
C MET A 75 -8.80 2.61 1.07
N GLU A 76 -8.88 2.04 2.26
CA GLU A 76 -9.48 2.65 3.43
C GLU A 76 -8.46 2.70 4.57
N ALA A 77 -8.19 3.90 5.06
CA ALA A 77 -7.34 4.12 6.23
C ALA A 77 -8.23 4.44 7.43
N ALA A 78 -8.06 3.71 8.54
CA ALA A 78 -8.81 3.95 9.76
C ALA A 78 -7.98 4.74 10.79
N GLY A 79 -8.64 5.55 11.61
CA GLY A 79 -8.02 6.19 12.78
C GLY A 79 -7.38 7.56 12.55
N VAL A 80 -7.58 8.20 11.39
CA VAL A 80 -7.23 9.61 11.17
C VAL A 80 -8.46 10.48 11.52
N PRO A 81 -8.42 11.33 12.56
CA PRO A 81 -9.52 12.24 12.85
C PRO A 81 -9.77 13.16 11.64
N GLY A 82 -10.93 13.04 11.00
CA GLY A 82 -11.30 13.84 9.82
C GLY A 82 -11.07 13.19 8.45
N VAL A 83 -10.47 11.99 8.38
CA VAL A 83 -10.37 11.14 7.18
C VAL A 83 -11.11 9.83 7.46
N ALA A 84 -12.43 9.95 7.67
CA ALA A 84 -13.32 8.81 7.56
C ALA A 84 -13.95 8.88 6.16
N GLY A 85 -13.33 8.23 5.19
CA GLY A 85 -13.83 8.19 3.81
C GLY A 85 -12.83 7.59 2.83
N ARG A 86 -13.34 6.81 1.86
CA ARG A 86 -12.60 6.18 0.76
C ARG A 86 -11.60 7.17 0.14
N CYS A 87 -10.31 6.91 0.31
CA CYS A 87 -9.27 7.59 -0.45
C CYS A 87 -9.00 6.76 -1.71
N ALA A 88 -9.45 7.26 -2.85
CA ALA A 88 -9.06 6.69 -4.14
C ALA A 88 -7.58 7.02 -4.38
N CYS A 89 -6.74 5.99 -4.43
CA CYS A 89 -5.42 6.12 -5.04
C CYS A 89 -5.62 6.24 -6.55
N THR A 90 -5.36 7.42 -7.10
CA THR A 90 -5.18 7.66 -8.54
C THR A 90 -3.68 7.66 -8.85
#